data_AF-A0A2E6G195-F1
#
_entry.id   AF-A0A2E6G195-F1
#
_cell.length_a   1.000
_cell.length_b   1.000
_cell.length_c   1.000
_cell.angle_alpha   90.00
_cell.angle_beta   90.00
_cell.angle_gamma   90.00
#
_symmetry.space_group_name_H-M   'P 1'
#
loop_
_entity.id
_entity.type
_entity.pdbx_description
1 polymer ?
#
loop_
_entity_poly.entity_id
_entity_poly.type
_entity_poly.pdbx_seq_one_letter_code
_entity_poly.pdbx_strand_id
1 'polypeptide(L)'
;TERLDWAHVLLINRDAGSRTEIMIDEIPEVIDITASLGTAVSIDMTVPDLYLRDDGVGINSIMMQQMQWLDSAWWPATIFLTDVPGSINLTTEPDTNFDITKSLAFQGIPILDYRASGDGMSLYIEAFGRAINTKGDIILLAEGMTDSLQIKPAEGFGLNIRSGGEGVETIYIRSSNIPTTPPVTMEEMEALGEDLKSATIHIHEVGRISSTLPGYPVIELSEVQGGRIIISARATAEVAGQEFDLRGVLLDAQTTSGIPTATTIGINGLASDLSILNMIPGFEGDTQHIMVVEPVSSGIMTLIATFLGGS
;
A
#
# COMPACT_ATOMS: atom_id res chain seq x y z
N THR A 1 13.22 17.60 31.63
CA THR A 1 12.84 18.66 30.68
C THR A 1 11.34 18.87 30.80
N GLU A 2 10.87 20.11 30.86
CA GLU A 2 9.43 20.38 30.83
C GLU A 2 8.92 20.12 29.41
N ARG A 3 7.87 19.31 29.27
CA ARG A 3 7.21 19.01 28.00
C ARG A 3 5.79 19.54 28.07
N LEU A 4 5.28 20.07 26.96
CA LEU A 4 3.88 20.43 26.86
C LEU A 4 3.08 19.16 26.57
N ASP A 5 2.07 18.87 27.41
CA ASP A 5 1.27 17.64 27.32
C ASP A 5 0.73 17.42 25.91
N TRP A 6 0.05 18.41 25.34
CA TRP A 6 -0.44 18.35 23.97
C TRP A 6 -0.71 19.74 23.39
N ALA A 7 -0.76 19.82 22.07
CA ALA A 7 -1.31 20.95 21.33
C ALA A 7 -2.32 20.46 20.29
N HIS A 8 -3.40 21.23 20.11
CA HIS A 8 -4.40 21.00 19.08
C HIS A 8 -4.57 22.29 18.27
N VAL A 9 -4.32 22.19 16.97
CA VAL A 9 -4.52 23.26 15.99
C VAL A 9 -5.66 22.89 15.06
N LEU A 10 -6.63 23.78 14.91
CA LEU A 10 -7.77 23.62 14.02
C LEU A 10 -7.86 24.81 13.07
N LEU A 11 -7.80 24.52 11.76
CA LEU A 11 -8.02 25.48 10.69
C LEU A 11 -9.28 25.10 9.93
N ILE A 12 -10.20 26.05 9.77
CA ILE A 12 -11.44 25.87 8.99
C ILE A 12 -11.47 26.89 7.87
N ASN A 13 -11.45 26.42 6.62
CA ASN A 13 -11.66 27.25 5.45
C ASN A 13 -13.06 26.98 4.88
N ARG A 14 -13.98 27.90 5.16
CA ARG A 14 -15.37 27.77 4.71
C ARG A 14 -15.56 27.99 3.21
N ASP A 15 -14.69 28.79 2.60
CA ASP A 15 -14.78 29.11 1.17
C ASP A 15 -14.31 27.93 0.32
N ALA A 16 -13.25 27.26 0.76
CA ALA A 16 -12.73 26.04 0.14
C ALA A 16 -13.49 24.77 0.56
N GLY A 17 -14.35 24.85 1.59
CA GLY A 17 -15.01 23.67 2.15
C GLY A 17 -14.02 22.68 2.78
N SER A 18 -12.99 23.17 3.45
CA SER A 18 -11.95 22.33 4.06
C SER A 18 -11.78 22.56 5.56
N ARG A 19 -11.41 21.50 6.27
CA ARG A 19 -11.04 21.53 7.70
C ARG A 19 -9.73 20.78 7.86
N THR A 20 -8.75 21.41 8.50
CA THR A 20 -7.47 20.80 8.85
C THR A 20 -7.32 20.79 10.35
N GLU A 21 -6.92 19.65 10.89
CA GLU A 21 -6.74 19.41 12.31
C GLU A 21 -5.37 18.78 12.53
N ILE A 22 -4.62 19.31 13.49
CA ILE A 22 -3.32 18.77 13.91
C ILE A 22 -3.36 18.61 15.41
N MET A 23 -3.03 17.43 15.91
CA MET A 23 -2.83 17.14 17.32
C MET A 23 -1.41 16.63 17.51
N ILE A 24 -0.68 17.20 18.46
CA ILE A 24 0.68 16.78 18.78
C ILE A 24 0.72 16.49 20.27
N ASP A 25 1.31 15.36 20.64
CA ASP A 25 1.37 14.85 22.00
C ASP A 25 2.81 14.80 22.52
N GLU A 26 2.97 15.16 23.79
CA GLU A 26 4.23 15.30 24.51
C GLU A 26 5.28 16.11 23.73
N ILE A 27 5.05 17.42 23.58
CA ILE A 27 5.89 18.33 22.79
C ILE A 27 7.13 18.75 23.60
N PRO A 28 8.35 18.67 23.04
CA PRO A 28 9.57 19.11 23.71
C PRO A 28 9.61 20.64 23.86
N GLU A 29 10.52 21.14 24.70
CA GLU A 29 10.66 22.57 24.99
C GLU A 29 10.92 23.41 23.72
N VAL A 30 11.66 22.86 22.76
CA VAL A 30 11.94 23.50 21.47
C VAL A 30 11.66 22.53 20.34
N ILE A 31 10.89 23.01 19.36
CA ILE A 31 10.58 22.28 18.14
C ILE A 31 10.30 23.22 16.98
N ASP A 32 10.71 22.82 15.78
CA ASP A 32 10.24 23.37 14.52
C ASP A 32 9.38 22.31 13.81
N ILE A 33 8.17 22.70 13.39
CA ILE A 33 7.26 21.85 12.60
C ILE A 33 6.69 22.68 11.47
N THR A 34 6.86 22.19 10.25
CA THR A 34 6.15 22.65 9.07
C THR A 34 5.28 21.51 8.55
N ALA A 35 3.99 21.79 8.40
CA ALA A 35 3.02 20.85 7.85
C ALA A 35 2.26 21.53 6.71
N SER A 36 2.12 20.84 5.59
CA SER A 36 1.30 21.27 4.47
C SER A 36 0.29 20.18 4.13
N LEU A 37 -0.97 20.59 3.97
CA LEU A 37 -2.10 19.73 3.70
C LEU A 37 -2.90 20.28 2.53
N GLY A 38 -2.90 19.53 1.42
CA GLY A 38 -3.52 19.91 0.16
C GLY A 38 -3.78 18.69 -0.70
N THR A 39 -3.41 18.74 -1.98
CA THR A 39 -3.35 17.55 -2.85
C THR A 39 -2.19 16.64 -2.47
N ALA A 40 -1.07 17.23 -2.05
CA ALA A 40 0.04 16.52 -1.41
C ALA A 40 0.04 16.84 0.09
N VAL A 41 0.54 15.91 0.88
CA VAL A 41 0.82 16.12 2.31
C VAL A 41 2.33 16.12 2.51
N SER A 42 2.81 17.06 3.30
CA SER A 42 4.21 17.07 3.74
C SER A 42 4.31 17.45 5.21
N ILE A 43 5.24 16.80 5.90
CA ILE A 43 5.59 17.08 7.29
C ILE A 43 7.11 17.17 7.35
N ASP A 44 7.61 18.31 7.79
CA ASP A 44 9.01 18.53 8.12
C ASP A 44 9.08 18.93 9.59
N MET A 45 9.92 18.24 10.35
CA MET A 45 10.09 18.51 11.78
C MET A 45 11.54 18.40 12.17
N THR A 46 11.96 19.26 13.08
CA THR A 46 13.25 19.17 13.77
C THR A 46 13.12 19.51 15.25
N VAL A 47 13.68 18.64 16.09
CA VAL A 47 13.85 18.80 17.54
C VAL A 47 15.35 18.76 17.84
N PRO A 48 15.92 19.76 18.54
CA PRO A 48 17.34 19.74 18.90
C PRO A 48 17.69 18.57 19.81
N ASP A 49 18.86 17.95 19.59
CA ASP A 49 19.35 16.75 20.31
C ASP A 49 19.20 16.84 21.84
N LEU A 50 19.42 18.02 22.42
CA LEU A 50 19.36 18.23 23.86
C LEU A 50 17.94 18.09 24.47
N TYR A 51 16.91 18.07 23.62
CA TYR A 51 15.50 17.92 23.99
C TYR A 51 14.89 16.58 23.54
N LEU A 52 15.69 15.71 22.91
CA LEU A 52 15.30 14.34 22.62
C LEU A 52 15.21 13.52 23.91
N ARG A 53 14.40 12.47 23.87
CA ARG A 53 14.43 11.41 24.89
C ARG A 53 15.71 10.58 24.72
N ASP A 54 16.04 9.79 25.75
CA ASP A 54 17.24 8.94 25.75
C ASP A 54 17.25 7.89 24.62
N ASP A 55 16.08 7.55 24.09
CA ASP A 55 15.85 6.65 22.95
C ASP A 55 15.90 7.36 21.58
N GLY A 56 16.13 8.68 21.55
CA GLY A 56 16.16 9.49 20.32
C GLY A 56 14.80 10.00 19.86
N VAL A 57 13.71 9.70 20.57
CA VAL A 57 12.35 10.15 20.22
C VAL A 57 12.16 11.63 20.57
N GLY A 58 11.82 12.42 19.54
CA GLY A 58 11.53 13.84 19.65
C GLY A 58 10.11 14.13 20.12
N ILE A 59 9.10 13.45 19.55
CA ILE A 59 7.67 13.62 19.86
C ILE A 59 7.00 12.26 20.03
N ASN A 60 6.05 12.15 20.97
CA ASN A 60 5.34 10.90 21.19
C ASN A 60 4.42 10.57 20.01
N SER A 61 3.52 11.50 19.65
CA SER A 61 2.68 11.30 18.47
C SER A 61 2.25 12.59 17.78
N ILE A 62 1.95 12.48 16.49
CA ILE A 62 1.34 13.52 15.67
C ILE A 62 0.17 12.92 14.93
N MET A 63 -1.01 13.49 15.13
CA MET A 63 -2.16 13.28 14.26
C MET A 63 -2.33 14.50 13.37
N MET A 64 -2.60 14.26 12.10
CA MET A 64 -2.93 15.28 11.13
C MET A 64 -4.10 14.80 10.30
N GLN A 65 -5.15 15.59 10.20
CA GLN A 65 -6.35 15.21 9.48
C GLN A 65 -6.84 16.37 8.63
N GLN A 66 -6.99 16.12 7.33
CA GLN A 66 -7.71 16.97 6.41
C GLN A 66 -9.12 16.42 6.23
N MET A 67 -10.12 17.29 6.18
CA MET A 67 -11.44 16.95 5.68
C MET A 67 -11.79 17.86 4.51
N GLN A 68 -12.33 17.29 3.45
CA GLN A 68 -12.89 18.00 2.30
C GLN A 68 -14.40 17.82 2.24
N TRP A 69 -15.13 18.91 2.04
CA TRP A 69 -16.57 18.89 1.84
C TRP A 69 -16.87 18.69 0.35
N LEU A 70 -17.37 17.51 0.00
CA LEU A 70 -17.75 17.15 -1.36
C LEU A 70 -19.00 16.29 -1.35
N ASP A 71 -19.89 16.48 -2.32
CA ASP A 71 -21.13 15.70 -2.47
C ASP A 71 -22.00 15.65 -1.20
N SER A 72 -22.07 16.79 -0.48
CA SER A 72 -22.81 16.94 0.78
C SER A 72 -22.30 16.05 1.94
N ALA A 73 -21.04 15.62 1.89
CA ALA A 73 -20.38 14.85 2.94
C ALA A 73 -18.94 15.34 3.19
N TRP A 74 -18.42 15.05 4.39
CA TRP A 74 -17.01 15.28 4.73
C TRP A 74 -16.20 14.01 4.43
N TRP A 75 -15.11 14.18 3.67
CA TRP A 75 -14.18 13.11 3.31
C TRP A 75 -12.83 13.36 3.98
N PRO A 76 -12.36 12.45 4.86
CA PRO A 76 -11.11 12.65 5.57
C PRO A 76 -9.88 12.14 4.81
N ALA A 77 -8.73 12.71 5.13
CA ALA A 77 -7.41 12.15 4.91
C ALA A 77 -6.61 12.34 6.20
N THR A 78 -6.22 11.25 6.83
CA THR A 78 -5.63 11.21 8.17
C THR A 78 -4.24 10.61 8.10
N ILE A 79 -3.30 11.26 8.77
CA ILE A 79 -1.95 10.76 9.03
C ILE A 79 -1.78 10.69 10.54
N PHE A 80 -1.23 9.59 11.02
CA PHE A 80 -0.85 9.40 12.40
C PHE A 80 0.58 8.88 12.47
N LEU A 81 1.38 9.51 13.33
CA LEU A 81 2.78 9.18 13.56
C LEU A 81 2.95 8.89 15.04
N THR A 82 3.72 7.85 15.39
CA THR A 82 4.18 7.60 16.76
C THR A 82 5.68 7.44 16.80
N ASP A 83 6.26 7.73 17.98
CA ASP A 83 7.69 7.58 18.24
C ASP A 83 8.53 8.40 17.25
N VAL A 84 8.12 9.66 17.02
CA VAL A 84 8.68 10.52 15.99
C VAL A 84 10.12 10.90 16.34
N PRO A 85 11.12 10.57 15.50
CA PRO A 85 12.52 10.88 15.75
C PRO A 85 12.83 12.38 15.77
N GLY A 86 14.05 12.73 16.18
CA GLY A 86 14.50 14.13 16.29
C GLY A 86 14.40 14.96 15.00
N SER A 87 14.50 14.35 13.83
CA SER A 87 14.11 15.00 12.57
C SER A 87 13.37 14.05 11.67
N ILE A 88 12.33 14.54 10.99
CA ILE A 88 11.63 13.81 9.95
C ILE A 88 11.38 14.70 8.73
N ASN A 89 11.38 14.08 7.55
CA ASN A 89 10.85 14.64 6.32
C ASN A 89 9.95 13.58 5.69
N LEU A 90 8.65 13.85 5.67
CA LEU A 90 7.64 12.99 5.08
C LEU A 90 6.94 13.76 3.97
N THR A 91 6.87 13.18 2.78
CA THR A 91 6.06 13.69 1.68
C THR A 91 5.22 12.56 1.11
N THR A 92 3.94 12.83 0.90
CA THR A 92 3.03 11.97 0.14
C THR A 92 2.30 12.78 -0.92
N GLU A 93 2.43 12.40 -2.17
CA GLU A 93 1.81 13.11 -3.30
C GLU A 93 1.08 12.14 -4.24
N PRO A 94 -0.06 12.53 -4.81
CA PRO A 94 -0.76 11.73 -5.80
C PRO A 94 0.11 11.45 -7.03
N ASP A 95 0.15 10.20 -7.48
CA ASP A 95 0.61 9.91 -8.83
C ASP A 95 -0.46 10.33 -9.85
N THR A 96 -0.09 11.25 -10.73
CA THR A 96 -0.97 11.76 -11.80
C THR A 96 -0.67 11.15 -13.15
N ASN A 97 0.31 10.25 -13.23
CA ASN A 97 0.59 9.50 -14.43
C ASN A 97 -0.45 8.39 -14.58
N PHE A 98 -1.17 8.38 -15.69
CA PHE A 98 -2.20 7.39 -15.97
C PHE A 98 -2.05 6.86 -17.39
N ASP A 99 -2.17 5.54 -17.55
CA ASP A 99 -2.24 4.89 -18.84
C ASP A 99 -3.33 3.83 -18.83
N ILE A 100 -4.41 4.10 -19.56
CA ILE A 100 -5.55 3.19 -19.71
C ILE A 100 -5.22 1.90 -20.45
N THR A 101 -4.03 1.78 -21.05
CA THR A 101 -3.55 0.57 -21.73
C THR A 101 -2.76 -0.36 -20.81
N LYS A 102 -2.52 0.05 -19.56
CA LYS A 102 -1.80 -0.71 -18.54
C LYS A 102 -2.72 -1.04 -17.36
N SER A 103 -2.22 -1.89 -16.47
CA SER A 103 -2.95 -2.25 -15.25
C SER A 103 -3.28 -0.99 -14.46
N LEU A 104 -4.56 -0.84 -14.09
CA LEU A 104 -5.06 0.28 -13.29
C LEU A 104 -4.84 0.05 -11.77
N ALA A 105 -4.36 -1.14 -11.38
CA ALA A 105 -4.36 -1.58 -9.98
C ALA A 105 -3.50 -0.74 -9.04
N PHE A 106 -2.34 -0.25 -9.48
CA PHE A 106 -1.49 0.66 -8.69
C PHE A 106 -1.53 2.10 -9.21
N GLN A 107 -2.36 2.41 -10.22
CA GLN A 107 -2.45 3.77 -10.76
C GLN A 107 -3.16 4.69 -9.77
N GLY A 108 -2.53 5.81 -9.44
CA GLY A 108 -3.07 6.78 -8.49
C GLY A 108 -2.75 6.48 -7.02
N ILE A 109 -1.96 5.44 -6.73
CA ILE A 109 -1.36 5.27 -5.41
C ILE A 109 -0.39 6.43 -5.16
N PRO A 110 -0.44 7.08 -3.99
CA PRO A 110 0.43 8.20 -3.71
C PRO A 110 1.87 7.72 -3.58
N ILE A 111 2.77 8.55 -4.07
CA ILE A 111 4.20 8.43 -3.86
C ILE A 111 4.48 8.83 -2.42
N LEU A 112 5.04 7.92 -1.64
CA LEU A 112 5.54 8.20 -0.30
C LEU A 112 7.07 8.28 -0.31
N ASP A 113 7.62 9.36 0.24
CA ASP A 113 9.04 9.51 0.53
C ASP A 113 9.19 9.96 1.98
N TYR A 114 9.82 9.11 2.79
CA TYR A 114 10.07 9.34 4.20
C TYR A 114 11.56 9.24 4.48
N ARG A 115 12.05 10.17 5.32
CA ARG A 115 13.38 10.14 5.94
C ARG A 115 13.32 10.60 7.38
N ALA A 116 14.19 10.06 8.21
CA ALA A 116 14.32 10.45 9.61
C ALA A 116 15.75 10.36 10.15
N SER A 117 15.97 10.93 11.34
CA SER A 117 17.23 10.84 12.08
C SER A 117 17.42 9.52 12.84
N GLY A 118 16.39 8.69 12.94
CA GLY A 118 16.41 7.46 13.73
C GLY A 118 15.33 6.48 13.30
N ASP A 119 15.42 5.27 13.84
CA ASP A 119 14.54 4.15 13.54
C ASP A 119 13.42 4.00 14.59
N GLY A 120 12.43 3.17 14.30
CA GLY A 120 11.36 2.77 15.22
C GLY A 120 10.05 3.53 15.10
N MET A 121 10.00 4.59 14.28
CA MET A 121 8.78 5.36 14.05
C MET A 121 7.69 4.47 13.42
N SER A 122 6.43 4.69 13.81
CA SER A 122 5.28 4.12 13.11
C SER A 122 4.48 5.19 12.38
N LEU A 123 3.95 4.84 11.22
CA LEU A 123 3.17 5.67 10.32
C LEU A 123 1.86 4.97 9.97
N TYR A 124 0.75 5.69 10.12
CA TYR A 124 -0.54 5.32 9.56
C TYR A 124 -1.04 6.45 8.67
N ILE A 125 -1.48 6.12 7.46
CA ILE A 125 -2.14 7.02 6.52
C ILE A 125 -3.44 6.36 6.09
N GLU A 126 -4.54 7.10 6.17
CA GLU A 126 -5.83 6.74 5.60
C GLU A 126 -6.35 7.91 4.79
N ALA A 127 -6.49 7.75 3.49
CA ALA A 127 -6.96 8.80 2.61
C ALA A 127 -8.10 8.29 1.74
N PHE A 128 -9.26 8.93 1.86
CA PHE A 128 -10.33 8.74 0.90
C PHE A 128 -9.95 9.47 -0.39
N GLY A 129 -10.11 8.84 -1.55
CA GLY A 129 -9.68 9.42 -2.82
C GLY A 129 -10.31 10.80 -3.07
N ARG A 130 -11.58 10.95 -2.68
CA ARG A 130 -12.29 12.24 -2.73
C ARG A 130 -11.64 13.35 -1.90
N ALA A 131 -10.99 13.02 -0.78
CA ALA A 131 -10.34 13.97 0.11
C ALA A 131 -9.00 14.49 -0.44
N ILE A 132 -8.34 13.69 -1.28
CA ILE A 132 -7.02 13.99 -1.88
C ILE A 132 -7.08 14.13 -3.41
N ASN A 133 -8.28 14.20 -3.97
CA ASN A 133 -8.54 14.31 -5.42
C ASN A 133 -7.90 13.18 -6.24
N THR A 134 -7.89 11.97 -5.70
CA THR A 134 -7.47 10.73 -6.38
C THR A 134 -8.66 9.82 -6.58
N LYS A 135 -8.48 8.82 -7.44
CA LYS A 135 -9.46 7.74 -7.60
C LYS A 135 -9.02 6.57 -6.74
N GLY A 136 -9.92 6.08 -5.88
CA GLY A 136 -9.64 5.01 -4.94
C GLY A 136 -9.24 5.52 -3.55
N ASP A 137 -9.54 4.72 -2.54
CA ASP A 137 -9.21 4.98 -1.15
C ASP A 137 -7.99 4.15 -0.76
N ILE A 138 -7.15 4.70 0.14
CA ILE A 138 -5.86 4.11 0.47
C ILE A 138 -5.67 4.07 1.97
N ILE A 139 -5.18 2.93 2.44
CA ILE A 139 -4.63 2.77 3.79
C ILE A 139 -3.19 2.32 3.67
N LEU A 140 -2.32 2.95 4.44
CA LEU A 140 -0.94 2.55 4.62
C LEU A 140 -0.64 2.52 6.12
N LEU A 141 -0.11 1.41 6.59
CA LEU A 141 0.45 1.26 7.92
C LEU A 141 1.90 0.81 7.75
N ALA A 142 2.82 1.44 8.45
CA ALA A 142 4.21 1.02 8.54
C ALA A 142 4.66 1.13 9.99
N GLU A 143 5.05 0.02 10.60
CA GLU A 143 5.50 -0.05 11.99
C GLU A 143 6.99 -0.38 12.02
N GLY A 144 7.71 0.18 13.00
CA GLY A 144 9.15 -0.06 13.14
C GLY A 144 9.94 0.37 11.90
N MET A 145 9.67 1.57 11.39
CA MET A 145 10.34 2.09 10.19
C MET A 145 11.81 2.40 10.47
N THR A 146 12.67 2.12 9.49
CA THR A 146 14.06 2.59 9.46
C THR A 146 14.16 4.08 9.14
N ASP A 147 15.37 4.64 9.14
CA ASP A 147 15.70 6.01 8.73
C ASP A 147 15.14 6.49 7.38
N SER A 148 14.68 5.58 6.52
CA SER A 148 14.06 5.88 5.25
C SER A 148 13.04 4.83 4.81
N LEU A 149 11.98 5.28 4.15
CA LEU A 149 10.96 4.45 3.51
C LEU A 149 10.47 5.16 2.25
N GLN A 150 10.42 4.45 1.14
CA GLN A 150 9.93 4.94 -0.14
C GLN A 150 8.95 3.95 -0.72
N ILE A 151 7.79 4.47 -1.14
CA ILE A 151 6.78 3.72 -1.88
C ILE A 151 6.47 4.51 -3.12
N LYS A 152 6.82 3.96 -4.28
CA LYS A 152 6.74 4.68 -5.56
C LYS A 152 6.18 3.76 -6.63
N PRO A 153 5.49 4.31 -7.65
CA PRO A 153 5.15 3.55 -8.84
C PRO A 153 6.42 2.96 -9.47
N ALA A 154 6.38 1.68 -9.79
CA ALA A 154 7.37 1.01 -10.63
C ALA A 154 7.02 1.17 -12.11
N GLU A 155 7.95 0.83 -13.01
CA GLU A 155 7.67 0.84 -14.44
C GLU A 155 6.43 -0.01 -14.79
N GLY A 156 5.62 0.44 -15.73
CA GLY A 156 4.41 -0.31 -16.11
C GLY A 156 3.30 -0.30 -15.06
N PHE A 157 3.32 0.65 -14.11
CA PHE A 157 2.32 0.81 -13.05
C PHE A 157 2.35 -0.34 -12.04
N GLY A 158 3.55 -0.79 -11.68
CA GLY A 158 3.78 -1.60 -10.49
C GLY A 158 3.95 -0.74 -9.23
N LEU A 159 4.26 -1.37 -8.09
CA LEU A 159 4.57 -0.73 -6.82
C LEU A 159 5.98 -1.13 -6.38
N ASN A 160 6.85 -0.16 -6.15
CA ASN A 160 8.17 -0.36 -5.58
C ASN A 160 8.18 0.12 -4.13
N ILE A 161 8.56 -0.76 -3.22
CA ILE A 161 8.74 -0.50 -1.80
C ILE A 161 10.23 -0.63 -1.52
N ARG A 162 10.83 0.37 -0.86
CA ARG A 162 12.23 0.36 -0.43
C ARG A 162 12.37 1.02 0.93
N SER A 163 13.02 0.36 1.86
CA SER A 163 13.40 0.93 3.14
C SER A 163 14.92 0.95 3.31
N GLY A 164 15.38 1.77 4.25
CA GLY A 164 16.76 1.76 4.73
C GLY A 164 17.08 0.53 5.60
N GLY A 165 18.28 0.51 6.15
CA GLY A 165 18.69 -0.42 7.20
C GLY A 165 18.38 -1.91 6.94
N GLU A 166 17.76 -2.54 7.93
CA GLU A 166 17.38 -3.97 7.95
C GLU A 166 15.99 -4.25 7.35
N GLY A 167 15.18 -3.22 7.10
CA GLY A 167 13.78 -3.39 6.68
C GLY A 167 12.81 -2.67 7.59
N VAL A 168 11.60 -2.41 7.10
CA VAL A 168 10.46 -2.04 7.94
C VAL A 168 9.88 -3.30 8.60
N GLU A 169 9.63 -3.26 9.91
CA GLU A 169 9.17 -4.43 10.67
C GLU A 169 7.82 -4.95 10.15
N THR A 170 6.86 -4.05 9.94
CA THR A 170 5.57 -4.39 9.32
C THR A 170 5.14 -3.28 8.38
N ILE A 171 4.72 -3.65 7.17
CA ILE A 171 4.10 -2.73 6.22
C ILE A 171 2.80 -3.32 5.71
N TYR A 172 1.72 -2.57 5.79
CA TYR A 172 0.42 -2.94 5.24
C TYR A 172 -0.09 -1.83 4.34
N ILE A 173 -0.45 -2.19 3.11
CA ILE A 173 -0.98 -1.27 2.12
C ILE A 173 -2.29 -1.86 1.62
N ARG A 174 -3.33 -1.03 1.63
CA ARG A 174 -4.61 -1.37 1.01
C ARG A 174 -5.04 -0.27 0.08
N SER A 175 -5.49 -0.66 -1.10
CA SER A 175 -6.15 0.22 -2.06
C SER A 175 -7.51 -0.34 -2.41
N SER A 176 -8.56 0.48 -2.34
CA SER A 176 -9.94 0.07 -2.62
C SER A 176 -10.65 1.10 -3.49
N ASN A 177 -11.85 0.77 -3.99
CA ASN A 177 -12.63 1.65 -4.88
C ASN A 177 -11.85 2.09 -6.13
N ILE A 178 -10.99 1.19 -6.64
CA ILE A 178 -10.11 1.46 -7.78
C ILE A 178 -10.96 1.38 -9.06
N PRO A 179 -10.98 2.42 -9.90
CA PRO A 179 -11.69 2.37 -11.15
C PRO A 179 -11.02 1.36 -12.08
N THR A 180 -11.81 0.43 -12.60
CA THR A 180 -11.36 -0.49 -13.65
C THR A 180 -12.29 -0.45 -14.85
N THR A 181 -11.88 -1.13 -15.92
CA THR A 181 -12.63 -1.15 -17.18
C THR A 181 -13.67 -2.28 -17.14
N PRO A 182 -14.96 -2.02 -17.42
CA PRO A 182 -15.97 -3.08 -17.53
C PRO A 182 -15.52 -4.21 -18.45
N PRO A 183 -15.94 -5.47 -18.18
CA PRO A 183 -16.88 -5.93 -17.15
C PRO A 183 -16.28 -6.15 -15.75
N VAL A 184 -14.99 -5.89 -15.53
CA VAL A 184 -14.31 -6.20 -14.27
C VAL A 184 -14.21 -4.95 -13.38
N THR A 185 -14.59 -5.07 -12.12
CA THR A 185 -14.39 -4.08 -11.05
C THR A 185 -13.31 -4.59 -10.10
N MET A 186 -12.22 -3.83 -9.87
CA MET A 186 -11.29 -4.15 -8.78
C MET A 186 -11.82 -3.51 -7.49
N GLU A 187 -12.25 -4.35 -6.55
CA GLU A 187 -12.83 -3.89 -5.30
C GLU A 187 -11.74 -3.44 -4.33
N GLU A 188 -10.71 -4.27 -4.19
CA GLU A 188 -9.72 -4.15 -3.13
C GLU A 188 -8.43 -4.87 -3.50
N MET A 189 -7.31 -4.33 -3.02
CA MET A 189 -6.00 -4.94 -3.10
C MET A 189 -5.29 -4.66 -1.79
N GLU A 190 -4.65 -5.69 -1.23
CA GLU A 190 -3.93 -5.64 0.03
C GLU A 190 -2.53 -6.22 -0.13
N ALA A 191 -1.53 -5.58 0.46
CA ALA A 191 -0.17 -6.08 0.58
C ALA A 191 0.29 -5.98 2.04
N LEU A 192 0.83 -7.06 2.59
CA LEU A 192 1.38 -7.15 3.94
C LEU A 192 2.84 -7.63 3.86
N GLY A 193 3.79 -6.78 4.20
CA GLY A 193 5.19 -7.13 4.37
C GLY A 193 5.57 -7.22 5.85
N GLU A 194 6.47 -8.15 6.17
CA GLU A 194 7.13 -8.28 7.48
C GLU A 194 8.64 -8.29 7.25
N ASP A 195 9.40 -7.55 8.07
CA ASP A 195 10.86 -7.36 7.96
C ASP A 195 11.31 -7.01 6.52
N LEU A 196 10.55 -6.16 5.84
CA LEU A 196 10.67 -5.93 4.40
C LEU A 196 11.65 -4.79 4.10
N LYS A 197 12.73 -5.10 3.39
CA LYS A 197 13.71 -4.10 2.92
C LYS A 197 13.40 -3.57 1.53
N SER A 198 13.00 -4.46 0.62
CA SER A 198 12.50 -4.05 -0.68
C SER A 198 11.53 -5.06 -1.24
N ALA A 199 10.60 -4.59 -2.07
CA ALA A 199 9.80 -5.42 -2.96
C ALA A 199 9.33 -4.59 -4.15
N THR A 200 9.29 -5.23 -5.31
CA THR A 200 8.71 -4.67 -6.52
C THR A 200 7.57 -5.56 -6.99
N ILE A 201 6.37 -5.00 -7.01
CA ILE A 201 5.13 -5.68 -7.39
C ILE A 201 4.71 -5.17 -8.77
N HIS A 202 4.52 -6.04 -9.74
CA HIS A 202 3.91 -5.69 -11.02
C HIS A 202 2.61 -6.43 -11.21
N ILE A 203 1.65 -5.82 -11.90
CA ILE A 203 0.44 -6.50 -12.36
C ILE A 203 0.39 -6.38 -13.88
N HIS A 204 0.46 -7.52 -14.55
CA HIS A 204 0.34 -7.62 -16.00
C HIS A 204 -1.03 -8.13 -16.38
N GLU A 205 -1.53 -7.74 -17.55
CA GLU A 205 -2.70 -8.39 -18.14
C GLU A 205 -2.24 -9.34 -19.25
N VAL A 206 -2.54 -10.63 -19.11
CA VAL A 206 -2.18 -11.65 -20.10
C VAL A 206 -3.43 -12.18 -20.81
N GLY A 207 -3.32 -12.42 -22.11
CA GLY A 207 -4.38 -13.09 -22.86
C GLY A 207 -5.60 -12.21 -23.16
N ARG A 208 -5.44 -10.89 -23.28
CA ARG A 208 -6.51 -9.98 -23.70
C ARG A 208 -7.16 -10.47 -25.00
N ILE A 209 -8.41 -10.92 -24.92
CA ILE A 209 -9.11 -11.56 -26.05
C ILE A 209 -9.81 -10.49 -26.92
N SER A 210 -10.29 -9.39 -26.32
CA SER A 210 -11.06 -8.33 -27.00
C SER A 210 -11.01 -7.02 -26.21
N SER A 211 -11.48 -5.91 -26.80
CA SER A 211 -11.76 -4.66 -26.07
C SER A 211 -12.85 -4.80 -24.99
N THR A 212 -13.63 -5.87 -25.03
CA THR A 212 -14.73 -6.19 -24.10
C THR A 212 -14.45 -7.38 -23.17
N LEU A 213 -13.36 -8.12 -23.36
CA LEU A 213 -12.89 -9.14 -22.42
C LEU A 213 -11.49 -8.75 -21.92
N PRO A 214 -11.37 -8.28 -20.66
CA PRO A 214 -10.09 -7.95 -20.04
C PRO A 214 -9.16 -9.16 -20.06
N GLY A 215 -7.86 -8.90 -20.10
CA GLY A 215 -6.87 -9.96 -19.88
C GLY A 215 -6.96 -10.51 -18.45
N TYR A 216 -6.33 -11.65 -18.24
CA TYR A 216 -6.14 -12.21 -16.91
C TYR A 216 -5.08 -11.41 -16.16
N PRO A 217 -5.36 -10.87 -14.96
CA PRO A 217 -4.35 -10.19 -14.18
C PRO A 217 -3.29 -11.21 -13.74
N VAL A 218 -2.03 -10.82 -13.80
CA VAL A 218 -0.87 -11.63 -13.44
C VAL A 218 -0.06 -10.82 -12.46
N ILE A 219 -0.03 -11.21 -11.20
CA ILE A 219 0.75 -10.52 -10.18
C ILE A 219 2.17 -11.09 -10.21
N GLU A 220 3.14 -10.22 -10.41
CA GLU A 220 4.56 -10.53 -10.40
C GLU A 220 5.21 -9.86 -9.20
N LEU A 221 5.92 -10.65 -8.39
CA LEU A 221 6.71 -10.19 -7.27
C LEU A 221 8.19 -10.32 -7.60
N SER A 222 8.94 -9.25 -7.43
CA SER A 222 10.37 -9.18 -7.78
C SER A 222 11.14 -8.38 -6.74
N GLU A 223 12.47 -8.54 -6.73
CA GLU A 223 13.38 -7.77 -5.85
C GLU A 223 13.00 -7.82 -4.36
N VAL A 224 12.47 -8.96 -3.89
CA VAL A 224 12.06 -9.14 -2.50
C VAL A 224 13.31 -9.36 -1.65
N GLN A 225 13.63 -8.35 -0.83
CA GLN A 225 14.72 -8.41 0.13
C GLN A 225 14.16 -8.17 1.53
N GLY A 226 14.62 -8.96 2.50
CA GLY A 226 14.10 -8.95 3.86
C GLY A 226 12.78 -9.70 3.99
N GLY A 227 12.67 -10.48 5.07
CA GLY A 227 11.45 -11.13 5.55
C GLY A 227 10.52 -11.76 4.51
N ARG A 228 9.24 -11.36 4.55
CA ARG A 228 8.16 -11.88 3.69
C ARG A 228 7.20 -10.81 3.23
N ILE A 229 6.56 -11.04 2.09
CA ILE A 229 5.45 -10.22 1.58
C ILE A 229 4.28 -11.10 1.13
N ILE A 230 3.08 -10.71 1.56
CA ILE A 230 1.82 -11.32 1.18
C ILE A 230 1.00 -10.33 0.38
N ILE A 231 0.41 -10.74 -0.72
CA ILE A 231 -0.49 -9.91 -1.53
C ILE A 231 -1.80 -10.64 -1.75
N SER A 232 -2.90 -9.89 -1.68
CA SER A 232 -4.22 -10.34 -2.10
C SER A 232 -4.95 -9.28 -2.92
N ALA A 233 -5.84 -9.73 -3.81
CA ALA A 233 -6.65 -8.85 -4.64
C ALA A 233 -8.07 -9.41 -4.81
N ARG A 234 -9.07 -8.54 -4.68
CA ARG A 234 -10.46 -8.90 -4.88
C ARG A 234 -11.04 -8.12 -6.04
N ALA A 235 -11.58 -8.84 -7.01
CA ALA A 235 -12.29 -8.25 -8.13
C ALA A 235 -13.70 -8.85 -8.25
N THR A 236 -14.59 -8.14 -8.93
CA THR A 236 -15.91 -8.63 -9.35
C THR A 236 -16.00 -8.51 -10.87
N ALA A 237 -16.78 -9.36 -11.52
CA ALA A 237 -17.02 -9.29 -12.96
C ALA A 237 -18.52 -9.40 -13.27
N GLU A 238 -19.02 -8.51 -14.11
CA GLU A 238 -20.40 -8.57 -14.61
C GLU A 238 -20.44 -9.19 -16.01
N VAL A 239 -20.97 -10.42 -16.11
CA VAL A 239 -21.13 -11.12 -17.39
C VAL A 239 -22.61 -11.39 -17.62
N ALA A 240 -23.14 -10.85 -18.72
CA ALA A 240 -24.54 -11.03 -19.13
C ALA A 240 -25.57 -10.63 -18.05
N GLY A 241 -25.28 -9.58 -17.26
CA GLY A 241 -26.15 -9.09 -16.18
C GLY A 241 -26.09 -9.91 -14.88
N GLN A 242 -25.12 -10.82 -14.77
CA GLN A 242 -24.84 -11.58 -13.55
C GLN A 242 -23.48 -11.18 -13.00
N GLU A 243 -23.43 -10.87 -11.70
CA GLU A 243 -22.18 -10.59 -10.97
C GLU A 243 -21.50 -11.87 -10.52
N PHE A 244 -20.19 -11.93 -10.72
CA PHE A 244 -19.31 -13.00 -10.29
C PHE A 244 -18.22 -12.43 -9.37
N ASP A 245 -18.13 -12.93 -8.13
CA ASP A 245 -17.05 -12.57 -7.19
C ASP A 245 -15.77 -13.32 -7.59
N LEU A 246 -14.78 -12.57 -8.07
CA LEU A 246 -13.45 -13.06 -8.40
C LEU A 246 -12.55 -12.79 -7.19
N ARG A 247 -12.65 -13.64 -6.17
CA ARG A 247 -11.73 -13.60 -5.03
C ARG A 247 -10.36 -14.10 -5.46
N GLY A 248 -9.39 -13.18 -5.55
CA GLY A 248 -8.05 -13.44 -6.01
C GLY A 248 -7.06 -13.64 -4.88
N VAL A 249 -6.46 -14.83 -4.91
CA VAL A 249 -5.01 -15.02 -4.88
C VAL A 249 -4.27 -14.50 -3.64
N LEU A 250 -3.90 -15.43 -2.76
CA LEU A 250 -2.82 -15.23 -1.79
C LEU A 250 -1.50 -15.55 -2.48
N LEU A 251 -0.62 -14.55 -2.56
CA LEU A 251 0.81 -14.72 -2.82
C LEU A 251 1.54 -14.64 -1.50
N ASP A 252 2.43 -15.58 -1.23
CA ASP A 252 3.36 -15.52 -0.11
C ASP A 252 4.77 -15.70 -0.67
N ALA A 253 5.60 -14.65 -0.60
CA ALA A 253 7.00 -14.71 -1.00
C ALA A 253 7.88 -14.44 0.22
N GLN A 254 8.80 -15.36 0.49
CA GLN A 254 9.72 -15.27 1.63
C GLN A 254 11.16 -15.40 1.17
N THR A 255 12.04 -14.58 1.74
CA THR A 255 13.49 -14.74 1.59
C THR A 255 14.08 -15.24 2.90
N THR A 256 14.81 -16.35 2.87
CA THR A 256 15.55 -16.86 4.03
C THR A 256 17.03 -16.80 3.73
N SER A 257 17.78 -15.95 4.43
CA SER A 257 19.25 -15.81 4.25
C SER A 257 19.68 -15.48 2.80
N GLY A 258 18.91 -14.65 2.09
CA GLY A 258 19.18 -14.28 0.69
C GLY A 258 18.81 -15.35 -0.35
N ILE A 259 18.21 -16.47 0.08
CA ILE A 259 17.72 -17.53 -0.80
C ILE A 259 16.19 -17.43 -0.86
N PRO A 260 15.58 -17.31 -2.06
CA PRO A 260 14.12 -17.34 -2.21
C PRO A 260 13.57 -18.70 -1.81
N THR A 261 12.67 -18.73 -0.83
CA THR A 261 12.09 -19.97 -0.30
C THR A 261 10.56 -19.87 -0.35
N ALA A 262 9.97 -20.55 -1.34
CA ALA A 262 8.54 -20.79 -1.52
C ALA A 262 7.68 -19.63 -2.09
N THR A 263 6.71 -20.03 -2.91
CA THR A 263 5.56 -19.22 -3.35
C THR A 263 4.32 -20.07 -3.23
N THR A 264 3.32 -19.62 -2.46
CA THR A 264 2.02 -20.30 -2.35
C THR A 264 0.99 -19.56 -3.21
N ILE A 265 0.13 -20.32 -3.90
CA ILE A 265 -0.99 -19.82 -4.71
C ILE A 265 -2.29 -20.40 -4.14
N GLY A 266 -3.16 -19.56 -3.59
CA GLY A 266 -4.48 -19.97 -3.12
C GLY A 266 -5.63 -19.42 -3.98
N ILE A 267 -6.49 -20.29 -4.50
CA ILE A 267 -7.76 -19.92 -5.14
C ILE A 267 -8.90 -20.42 -4.25
N ASN A 268 -9.84 -19.55 -3.86
CA ASN A 268 -11.01 -19.90 -3.02
C ASN A 268 -10.71 -20.42 -1.59
N GLY A 269 -9.61 -20.01 -0.94
CA GLY A 269 -9.30 -20.46 0.42
C GLY A 269 -8.96 -21.95 0.54
N LEU A 270 -8.84 -22.66 -0.59
CA LEU A 270 -8.16 -23.94 -0.67
C LEU A 270 -6.71 -23.63 -1.03
N ALA A 271 -5.86 -23.55 0.00
CA ALA A 271 -4.43 -23.68 -0.19
C ALA A 271 -4.19 -25.08 -0.78
N SER A 272 -3.84 -25.16 -2.07
CA SER A 272 -3.28 -26.39 -2.60
C SER A 272 -1.86 -26.48 -2.08
N ASP A 273 -1.70 -27.16 -0.95
CA ASP A 273 -0.42 -27.62 -0.48
C ASP A 273 0.20 -28.51 -1.56
N LEU A 274 1.12 -27.97 -2.36
CA LEU A 274 2.07 -28.73 -3.15
C LEU A 274 3.32 -27.89 -3.35
N SER A 275 4.33 -28.19 -2.53
CA SER A 275 5.74 -27.97 -2.82
C SER A 275 6.08 -28.42 -4.24
N ILE A 276 6.26 -27.51 -5.19
CA ILE A 276 6.81 -27.85 -6.50
C ILE A 276 8.16 -27.16 -6.66
N LEU A 277 9.17 -27.97 -6.32
CA LEU A 277 10.56 -27.98 -6.78
C LEU A 277 11.56 -26.96 -6.18
N ASN A 278 12.33 -27.48 -5.23
CA ASN A 278 13.73 -27.10 -5.01
C ASN A 278 14.60 -27.43 -6.24
N MET A 279 15.71 -26.68 -6.36
CA MET A 279 17.04 -27.14 -6.78
C MET A 279 17.51 -26.75 -8.20
N ILE A 280 18.14 -25.58 -8.31
CA ILE A 280 19.34 -25.39 -9.13
C ILE A 280 20.37 -24.62 -8.29
N PRO A 281 21.50 -25.23 -7.88
CA PRO A 281 22.56 -24.51 -7.17
C PRO A 281 23.35 -23.65 -8.15
N GLY A 282 23.51 -22.36 -7.86
CA GLY A 282 24.50 -21.50 -8.53
C GLY A 282 23.98 -20.21 -9.19
N PHE A 283 22.97 -19.54 -8.64
CA PHE A 283 22.58 -18.20 -9.08
C PHE A 283 22.66 -17.20 -7.92
N GLU A 284 23.60 -16.27 -8.00
CA GLU A 284 23.50 -14.95 -7.37
C GLU A 284 22.72 -14.07 -8.37
N GLY A 285 21.51 -13.65 -8.02
CA GLY A 285 20.68 -12.80 -8.89
C GLY A 285 19.26 -12.59 -8.38
N ASP A 286 18.67 -11.45 -8.74
CA ASP A 286 17.34 -10.97 -8.32
C ASP A 286 16.23 -12.04 -8.37
N THR A 287 15.40 -12.06 -7.32
CA THR A 287 14.24 -12.94 -7.20
C THR A 287 13.10 -12.45 -8.10
N GLN A 288 12.54 -13.31 -8.95
CA GLN A 288 11.39 -13.02 -9.82
C GLN A 288 10.34 -14.13 -9.66
N HIS A 289 9.10 -13.76 -9.31
CA HIS A 289 7.97 -14.67 -9.07
C HIS A 289 6.78 -14.22 -9.94
N ILE A 290 6.26 -15.10 -10.79
CA ILE A 290 5.17 -14.79 -11.74
C ILE A 290 3.92 -15.63 -11.38
N MET A 291 2.73 -15.03 -11.43
CA MET A 291 1.48 -15.74 -11.16
C MET A 291 0.33 -15.30 -12.05
N VAL A 292 -0.42 -16.26 -12.62
CA VAL A 292 -1.58 -16.00 -13.48
C VAL A 292 -2.91 -16.18 -12.72
N VAL A 293 -3.76 -15.16 -12.69
CA VAL A 293 -5.14 -15.25 -12.16
C VAL A 293 -5.99 -16.02 -13.18
N GLU A 294 -6.47 -17.22 -12.85
CA GLU A 294 -7.22 -18.06 -13.80
C GLU A 294 -8.71 -18.21 -13.39
N PRO A 295 -9.66 -17.55 -14.09
CA PRO A 295 -11.11 -17.73 -13.94
C PRO A 295 -11.66 -18.98 -14.66
N VAL A 296 -10.82 -19.67 -15.44
CA VAL A 296 -11.30 -20.58 -16.48
C VAL A 296 -11.44 -22.01 -15.95
N SER A 297 -10.52 -22.53 -15.16
CA SER A 297 -10.64 -23.90 -14.66
C SER A 297 -11.86 -24.09 -13.75
N SER A 298 -12.20 -23.12 -12.90
CA SER A 298 -13.40 -23.17 -12.05
C SER A 298 -14.69 -22.85 -12.82
N GLY A 299 -14.68 -21.88 -13.74
CA GLY A 299 -15.83 -21.55 -14.58
C GLY A 299 -16.17 -22.65 -15.59
N ILE A 300 -15.15 -23.22 -16.26
CA ILE A 300 -15.30 -24.37 -17.15
C ILE A 300 -15.66 -25.62 -16.35
N MET A 301 -15.08 -25.89 -15.18
CA MET A 301 -15.51 -27.03 -14.34
C MET A 301 -16.92 -26.85 -13.79
N THR A 302 -17.34 -25.62 -13.47
CA THR A 302 -18.72 -25.33 -13.02
C THR A 302 -19.70 -25.49 -14.18
N LEU A 303 -19.35 -24.99 -15.37
CA LEU A 303 -20.14 -25.22 -16.59
C LEU A 303 -20.18 -26.71 -16.96
N ILE A 304 -19.06 -27.41 -16.94
CA ILE A 304 -18.96 -28.86 -17.18
C ILE A 304 -19.77 -29.63 -16.14
N ALA A 305 -19.66 -29.34 -14.84
CA ALA A 305 -20.42 -30.00 -13.80
C ALA A 305 -21.92 -29.70 -13.89
N THR A 306 -22.31 -28.49 -14.29
CA THR A 306 -23.72 -28.09 -14.47
C THR A 306 -24.34 -28.72 -15.72
N PHE A 307 -23.57 -28.87 -16.82
CA PHE A 307 -24.06 -29.44 -18.08
C PHE A 307 -23.85 -30.96 -18.22
N LEU A 308 -22.89 -31.57 -17.50
CA LEU A 308 -22.59 -33.02 -17.53
C LEU A 308 -22.96 -33.76 -16.24
N GLY A 309 -23.17 -33.06 -15.12
CA GLY A 309 -23.64 -33.65 -13.85
C GLY A 309 -25.16 -33.62 -13.67
N GLY A 310 -25.90 -33.00 -14.60
CA GLY A 310 -27.36 -32.96 -14.66
C GLY A 310 -27.92 -33.99 -15.64
N SER A 311 -27.72 -35.29 -15.38
CA SER A 311 -28.55 -36.38 -15.92
C SER A 311 -28.66 -37.51 -14.93
#